data_AF-A0A067H1Y7-F1
#
_entry.id   AF-A0A067H1Y7-F1
#
_cell.length_a   1.000
_cell.length_b   1.000
_cell.length_c   1.000
_cell.angle_alpha   90.00
_cell.angle_beta   90.00
_cell.angle_gamma   90.00
#
_symmetry.space_group_name_H-M   'P 1'
#
loop_
_entity.id
_entity.type
_entity.pdbx_description
1 polymer ?
#
loop_
_entity_poly.entity_id
_entity_poly.type
_entity_poly.pdbx_seq_one_letter_code
_entity_poly.pdbx_strand_id
1 'polypeptide(L)'
;MSNTYQALKCNPDCNCDNDRKECIYERRYAEMSTSSGVLGVDVISFGNESELVPQRAVFGCENLETGDLYTQRADGIMGLGRGRLSVVDQLVEKGVISDSFSLCYGGMDVGGGAMVLGGITPPPDMVFSHSDPFRSPYYNIELKELRVAGKPLKVSPRIFDGGHGTVLDSGTTYAYLPGHAFAAFKDALIKETHVLKRIRGPDPNYDDICFSGAGRDVSELSKTFPQVDMVFGNGQKLTLSPENYLFRHMKVSGAYCLGIFQNSDSTTLLGGIVVRNTLVTYDRGNDKVGFWKTNCSELWRRLQLPSVPAPPPSISSSNDSSIGMPPRLAPDGLPLNVLPGAFQIGVITFDMSFSLNNSHMKPNFTELSEFIAHELQVDDIEV
;
A
#
# COMPACT_ATOMS: atom_id res chain seq x y z
N MET A 1 -26.11 -11.01 -18.02
CA MET A 1 -25.46 -9.72 -18.31
C MET A 1 -26.23 -8.62 -17.60
N SER A 2 -25.54 -7.56 -17.20
CA SER A 2 -26.16 -6.35 -16.66
C SER A 2 -27.13 -5.73 -17.66
N ASN A 3 -28.25 -5.17 -17.17
CA ASN A 3 -29.24 -4.50 -18.00
C ASN A 3 -28.81 -3.09 -18.44
N THR A 4 -27.73 -2.55 -17.87
CA THR A 4 -27.16 -1.22 -18.20
C THR A 4 -25.89 -1.31 -19.05
N TYR A 5 -25.39 -2.52 -19.28
CA TYR A 5 -24.24 -2.80 -20.12
C TYR A 5 -24.51 -2.47 -21.59
N GLN A 6 -23.54 -1.82 -22.22
CA GLN A 6 -23.55 -1.54 -23.66
C GLN A 6 -22.15 -1.78 -24.23
N ALA A 7 -22.04 -2.67 -25.22
CA ALA A 7 -20.79 -2.83 -25.97
C ALA A 7 -20.45 -1.55 -26.74
N LEU A 8 -19.19 -1.12 -26.70
CA LEU A 8 -18.75 0.08 -27.39
C LEU A 8 -18.56 -0.23 -28.88
N LYS A 9 -19.36 0.43 -29.72
CA LYS A 9 -19.30 0.23 -31.18
C LYS A 9 -18.07 0.89 -31.78
N CYS A 10 -17.51 0.24 -32.79
CA CYS A 10 -16.35 0.71 -33.52
C CYS A 10 -16.57 2.16 -34.01
N ASN A 11 -15.60 3.02 -33.73
CA ASN A 11 -15.58 4.41 -34.15
C ASN A 11 -14.12 4.84 -34.43
N PRO A 12 -13.89 6.02 -35.04
CA PRO A 12 -12.54 6.49 -35.33
C PRO A 12 -11.64 6.75 -34.10
N ASP A 13 -12.22 6.81 -32.90
CA ASP A 13 -11.52 7.12 -31.65
C ASP A 13 -11.04 5.86 -30.89
N CYS A 14 -11.25 4.67 -31.46
CA CYS A 14 -10.84 3.40 -30.86
C CYS A 14 -10.26 2.42 -31.88
N ASN A 15 -9.46 1.46 -31.39
CA ASN A 15 -9.08 0.30 -32.19
C ASN A 15 -10.28 -0.62 -32.32
N CYS A 16 -10.57 -1.11 -33.52
CA CYS A 16 -11.71 -1.99 -33.75
C CYS A 16 -11.28 -3.42 -34.05
N ASP A 17 -12.20 -4.35 -33.82
CA ASP A 17 -12.08 -5.73 -34.31
C ASP A 17 -12.04 -5.81 -35.84
N ASN A 18 -11.71 -7.00 -36.36
CA ASN A 18 -11.57 -7.23 -37.81
C ASN A 18 -12.86 -6.93 -38.59
N ASP A 19 -14.02 -7.17 -37.97
CA ASP A 19 -15.34 -6.90 -38.55
C ASP A 19 -15.75 -5.43 -38.43
N ARG A 20 -14.95 -4.57 -37.77
CA ARG A 20 -15.24 -3.16 -37.47
C ARG A 20 -16.60 -2.95 -36.79
N LYS A 21 -16.96 -3.86 -35.89
CA LYS A 21 -18.21 -3.82 -35.12
C LYS A 21 -18.00 -3.21 -33.75
N GLU A 22 -16.89 -3.55 -33.08
CA GLU A 22 -16.68 -3.26 -31.67
C GLU A 22 -15.27 -2.71 -31.44
N CYS A 23 -15.17 -1.81 -30.47
CA CYS A 23 -13.87 -1.34 -30.00
C CYS A 23 -13.19 -2.45 -29.19
N ILE A 24 -11.90 -2.66 -29.40
CA ILE A 24 -11.08 -3.66 -28.72
C ILE A 24 -9.98 -3.01 -27.89
N TYR A 25 -9.47 -3.77 -26.92
CA TYR A 25 -8.27 -3.41 -26.19
C TYR A 25 -7.31 -4.60 -26.11
N GLU A 26 -6.03 -4.27 -25.99
CA GLU A 26 -4.96 -5.23 -25.73
C GLU A 26 -3.98 -4.58 -24.77
N ARG A 27 -3.53 -5.35 -23.78
CA ARG A 27 -2.55 -4.94 -22.77
C ARG A 27 -1.57 -6.05 -22.51
N ARG A 28 -0.31 -5.65 -22.33
CA ARG A 28 0.78 -6.51 -21.89
C ARG A 28 1.38 -5.89 -20.63
N TYR A 29 1.54 -6.72 -19.61
CA TYR A 29 2.04 -6.32 -18.29
C TYR A 29 3.55 -6.60 -18.17
N ALA A 30 4.17 -6.02 -17.14
CA ALA A 30 5.62 -6.12 -16.94
C ALA A 30 6.09 -7.55 -16.66
N GLU A 31 5.26 -8.39 -16.01
CA GLU A 31 5.56 -9.82 -15.80
C GLU A 31 5.32 -10.70 -17.05
N MET A 32 4.89 -10.08 -18.16
CA MET A 32 4.68 -10.66 -19.50
C MET A 32 3.30 -11.29 -19.74
N SER A 33 2.38 -11.27 -18.79
CA SER A 33 0.98 -11.60 -19.04
C SER A 33 0.35 -10.61 -20.00
N THR A 34 -0.68 -11.09 -20.69
CA THR A 34 -1.46 -10.31 -21.66
C THR A 34 -2.94 -10.40 -21.34
N SER A 35 -3.64 -9.29 -21.54
CA SER A 35 -5.09 -9.17 -21.42
C SER A 35 -5.65 -8.54 -22.68
N SER A 36 -6.68 -9.13 -23.27
CA SER A 36 -7.34 -8.57 -24.45
C SER A 36 -8.83 -8.89 -24.51
N GLY A 37 -9.57 -8.01 -25.18
CA GLY A 37 -11.02 -8.16 -25.31
C GLY A 37 -11.69 -6.96 -25.94
N VAL A 38 -12.97 -6.77 -25.62
CA VAL A 38 -13.80 -5.70 -26.16
C VAL A 38 -14.01 -4.61 -25.12
N LEU A 39 -14.19 -3.37 -25.58
CA LEU A 39 -14.59 -2.28 -24.70
C LEU A 39 -16.11 -2.25 -24.53
N GLY A 40 -16.54 -2.06 -23.30
CA GLY A 40 -17.94 -1.90 -22.94
C GLY A 40 -18.14 -0.71 -22.02
N VAL A 41 -19.38 -0.29 -21.86
CA VAL A 41 -19.79 0.77 -20.95
C VAL A 41 -20.87 0.24 -20.02
N ASP A 42 -20.63 0.37 -18.72
CA ASP A 42 -21.62 0.04 -17.70
C ASP A 42 -21.46 0.95 -16.48
N VAL A 43 -22.32 0.75 -15.47
CA VAL A 43 -22.31 1.51 -14.23
C VAL A 43 -21.23 0.95 -13.28
N ILE A 44 -20.36 1.84 -12.80
CA ILE A 44 -19.43 1.61 -11.70
C ILE A 44 -19.91 2.34 -10.44
N SER A 45 -19.73 1.71 -9.29
CA SER A 45 -20.04 2.26 -7.96
C SER A 45 -18.98 1.82 -6.96
N PHE A 46 -18.66 2.67 -5.99
CA PHE A 46 -17.57 2.44 -5.02
C PHE A 46 -18.09 2.12 -3.61
N GLY A 47 -19.30 1.57 -3.53
CA GLY A 47 -19.94 1.19 -2.27
C GLY A 47 -20.66 2.34 -1.58
N ASN A 48 -21.42 2.00 -0.53
CA ASN A 48 -22.35 2.93 0.13
C ASN A 48 -21.66 4.00 0.99
N GLU A 49 -20.39 3.79 1.35
CA GLU A 49 -19.59 4.76 2.11
C GLU A 49 -18.95 5.82 1.20
N SER A 50 -19.04 5.64 -0.12
CA SER A 50 -18.54 6.62 -1.08
C SER A 50 -19.56 7.74 -1.28
N GLU A 51 -19.11 8.99 -1.20
CA GLU A 51 -19.91 10.16 -1.62
C GLU A 51 -20.08 10.21 -3.15
N LEU A 52 -19.26 9.46 -3.90
CA LEU A 52 -19.32 9.41 -5.36
C LEU A 52 -20.51 8.56 -5.80
N VAL A 53 -21.54 9.25 -6.32
CA VAL A 53 -22.71 8.59 -6.91
C VAL A 53 -22.31 7.72 -8.11
N PRO A 54 -23.04 6.62 -8.40
CA PRO A 54 -22.70 5.71 -9.49
C PRO A 54 -22.48 6.41 -10.84
N GLN A 55 -21.45 5.99 -11.56
CA GLN A 55 -21.03 6.60 -12.83
C GLN A 55 -21.01 5.58 -13.95
N ARG A 56 -21.29 5.98 -15.19
CA ARG A 56 -21.07 5.11 -16.36
C ARG A 56 -19.61 5.16 -16.81
N ALA A 57 -18.86 4.07 -16.77
CA ALA A 57 -17.47 4.05 -17.22
C ALA A 57 -17.28 3.07 -18.37
N VAL A 58 -16.37 3.42 -19.27
CA VAL A 58 -15.81 2.52 -20.27
C VAL A 58 -14.77 1.63 -19.59
N PHE A 59 -14.83 0.33 -19.82
CA PHE A 59 -13.85 -0.64 -19.32
C PHE A 59 -13.66 -1.79 -20.33
N GLY A 60 -12.63 -2.59 -20.13
CA GLY A 60 -12.36 -3.77 -20.93
C GLY A 60 -13.10 -4.99 -20.40
N CYS A 61 -13.90 -5.63 -21.24
CA CYS A 61 -14.38 -6.99 -21.02
C CYS A 61 -13.35 -7.96 -21.61
N GLU A 62 -12.61 -8.62 -20.73
CA GLU A 62 -11.57 -9.56 -21.10
C GLU A 62 -12.14 -10.83 -21.72
N ASN A 63 -11.62 -11.21 -22.88
CA ASN A 63 -11.97 -12.44 -23.58
C ASN A 63 -10.80 -13.43 -23.64
N LEU A 64 -9.57 -12.94 -23.45
CA LEU A 64 -8.35 -13.73 -23.44
C LEU A 64 -7.34 -13.13 -22.46
N GLU A 65 -6.86 -13.98 -21.56
CA GLU A 65 -5.83 -13.67 -20.56
C GLU A 65 -4.71 -14.72 -20.60
N THR A 66 -3.51 -14.38 -20.15
CA THR A 66 -2.38 -15.31 -20.04
C THR A 66 -1.60 -15.10 -18.74
N GLY A 67 -0.65 -16.00 -18.45
CA GLY A 67 0.31 -15.84 -17.35
C GLY A 67 -0.33 -15.77 -15.97
N ASP A 68 0.21 -14.91 -15.11
CA ASP A 68 -0.19 -14.77 -13.71
C ASP A 68 -1.64 -14.28 -13.58
N LEU A 69 -2.14 -13.53 -14.56
CA LEU A 69 -3.53 -13.04 -14.58
C LEU A 69 -4.55 -14.18 -14.55
N TYR A 70 -4.28 -15.27 -15.27
CA TYR A 70 -5.19 -16.43 -15.32
C TYR A 70 -5.32 -17.15 -13.96
N THR A 71 -4.30 -17.03 -13.11
CA THR A 71 -4.24 -17.74 -11.83
C THR A 71 -4.63 -16.87 -10.63
N GLN A 72 -4.89 -15.58 -10.86
CA GLN A 72 -5.22 -14.64 -9.81
C GLN A 72 -6.62 -14.91 -9.24
N ARG A 73 -6.86 -14.47 -7.99
CA ARG A 73 -8.18 -14.56 -7.37
C ARG A 73 -9.12 -13.42 -7.73
N ALA A 74 -8.58 -12.27 -8.13
CA ALA A 74 -9.37 -11.10 -8.51
C ALA A 74 -9.97 -11.28 -9.91
N ASP A 75 -11.21 -10.84 -10.11
CA ASP A 75 -11.89 -10.95 -11.41
C ASP A 75 -11.38 -9.96 -12.47
N GLY A 76 -10.43 -9.09 -12.13
CA GLY A 76 -9.88 -8.11 -13.07
C GLY A 76 -8.96 -7.08 -12.42
N ILE A 77 -8.55 -6.09 -13.22
CA ILE A 77 -7.59 -5.05 -12.85
C ILE A 77 -8.19 -3.66 -13.01
N MET A 78 -8.09 -2.83 -11.96
CA MET A 78 -8.42 -1.41 -12.00
C MET A 78 -7.17 -0.57 -12.26
N GLY A 79 -6.97 -0.16 -13.51
CA GLY A 79 -5.86 0.72 -13.88
C GLY A 79 -6.08 2.17 -13.42
N LEU A 80 -5.15 2.69 -12.60
CA LEU A 80 -5.16 4.07 -12.10
C LEU A 80 -4.14 4.97 -12.84
N GLY A 81 -3.47 4.46 -13.86
CA GLY A 81 -2.48 5.19 -14.65
C GLY A 81 -3.07 6.32 -15.49
N ARG A 82 -2.21 7.15 -16.08
CA ARG A 82 -2.63 8.25 -16.96
C ARG A 82 -3.06 7.70 -18.32
N GLY A 83 -4.31 7.92 -18.71
CA GLY A 83 -4.83 7.55 -20.02
C GLY A 83 -6.36 7.64 -20.07
N ARG A 84 -6.92 8.09 -21.20
CA ARG A 84 -8.37 8.41 -21.35
C ARG A 84 -9.35 7.32 -20.90
N LEU A 85 -8.95 6.06 -20.91
CA LEU A 85 -9.77 4.92 -20.46
C LEU A 85 -9.56 4.55 -18.99
N SER A 86 -8.64 5.19 -18.27
CA SER A 86 -8.47 5.00 -16.83
C SER A 86 -9.72 5.46 -16.09
N VAL A 87 -10.03 4.80 -14.98
CA VAL A 87 -11.19 5.18 -14.16
C VAL A 87 -11.05 6.61 -13.63
N VAL A 88 -9.82 7.02 -13.27
CA VAL A 88 -9.55 8.37 -12.76
C VAL A 88 -9.82 9.41 -13.83
N ASP A 89 -9.30 9.23 -15.05
CA ASP A 89 -9.51 10.19 -16.15
C ASP A 89 -10.98 10.34 -16.53
N GLN A 90 -11.71 9.23 -16.60
CA GLN A 90 -13.14 9.27 -16.92
C GLN A 90 -13.98 9.97 -15.84
N LEU A 91 -13.58 9.87 -14.57
CA LEU A 91 -14.24 10.58 -13.46
C LEU A 91 -13.87 12.07 -13.44
N VAL A 92 -12.61 12.41 -13.72
CA VAL A 92 -12.14 13.80 -13.84
C VAL A 92 -12.81 14.50 -15.02
N GLU A 93 -12.91 13.85 -16.18
CA GLU A 93 -13.55 14.41 -17.39
C GLU A 93 -15.02 14.77 -17.15
N LYS A 94 -15.70 14.03 -16.27
CA LYS A 94 -17.09 14.32 -15.86
C LYS A 94 -17.21 15.39 -14.78
N GLY A 95 -16.08 15.84 -14.21
CA GLY A 95 -16.07 16.80 -13.11
C GLY A 95 -16.63 16.27 -11.80
N VAL A 96 -16.67 14.95 -11.60
CA VAL A 96 -17.19 14.35 -10.35
C VAL A 96 -16.10 14.14 -9.29
N ILE A 97 -14.83 14.22 -9.68
CA ILE A 97 -13.67 14.29 -8.79
C ILE A 97 -12.66 15.31 -9.34
N SER A 98 -11.81 15.87 -8.49
CA SER A 98 -10.64 16.62 -8.95
C SER A 98 -9.56 15.67 -9.51
N ASP A 99 -8.60 16.20 -10.26
CA ASP A 99 -7.50 15.42 -10.87
C ASP A 99 -6.45 14.95 -9.85
N SER A 100 -6.88 14.06 -8.96
CA SER A 100 -6.09 13.48 -7.88
C SER A 100 -6.75 12.19 -7.37
N PHE A 101 -5.97 11.30 -6.79
CA PHE A 101 -6.46 10.19 -5.99
C PHE A 101 -5.40 9.80 -4.94
N SER A 102 -5.78 9.03 -3.93
CA SER A 102 -4.85 8.53 -2.91
C SER A 102 -5.04 7.06 -2.63
N LEU A 103 -3.95 6.37 -2.28
CA LEU A 103 -3.93 4.98 -1.84
C LEU A 103 -3.26 4.89 -0.46
N CYS A 104 -3.82 4.11 0.45
CA CYS A 104 -3.25 3.89 1.78
C CYS A 104 -3.30 2.39 2.10
N TYR A 105 -2.14 1.73 2.08
CA TYR A 105 -2.06 0.28 2.35
C TYR A 105 -1.93 0.01 3.84
N GLY A 106 -2.64 -1.00 4.31
CA GLY A 106 -2.48 -1.49 5.68
C GLY A 106 -1.03 -1.85 6.00
N GLY A 107 -0.71 -1.81 7.30
CA GLY A 107 0.60 -2.19 7.81
C GLY A 107 0.93 -3.67 7.61
N MET A 108 2.10 -4.10 8.06
CA MET A 108 2.50 -5.52 7.97
C MET A 108 1.51 -6.48 8.65
N ASP A 109 0.86 -6.03 9.73
CA ASP A 109 -0.08 -6.83 10.52
C ASP A 109 -1.55 -6.58 10.17
N VAL A 110 -1.81 -5.68 9.21
CA VAL A 110 -3.18 -5.31 8.85
C VAL A 110 -3.35 -5.40 7.34
N GLY A 111 -4.19 -6.34 6.90
CA GLY A 111 -4.57 -6.45 5.50
C GLY A 111 -5.46 -5.29 5.04
N GLY A 112 -5.64 -5.16 3.72
CA GLY A 112 -6.51 -4.16 3.11
C GLY A 112 -5.90 -2.75 3.09
N GLY A 113 -6.76 -1.74 3.14
CA GLY A 113 -6.37 -0.35 3.00
C GLY A 113 -7.55 0.54 2.65
N ALA A 114 -7.25 1.75 2.20
CA ALA A 114 -8.24 2.72 1.75
C ALA A 114 -7.79 3.38 0.44
N MET A 115 -8.79 3.78 -0.35
CA MET A 115 -8.61 4.57 -1.56
C MET A 115 -9.49 5.82 -1.46
N VAL A 116 -8.93 6.96 -1.84
CA VAL A 116 -9.66 8.22 -1.95
C VAL A 116 -9.66 8.65 -3.41
N LEU A 117 -10.85 8.84 -3.98
CA LEU A 117 -11.01 9.40 -5.32
C LEU A 117 -11.21 10.91 -5.20
N GLY A 118 -10.37 11.66 -5.90
CA GLY A 118 -10.30 13.12 -5.77
C GLY A 118 -9.16 13.60 -4.86
N GLY A 119 -9.14 14.92 -4.67
CA GLY A 119 -8.15 15.63 -3.88
C GLY A 119 -8.52 15.63 -2.42
N ILE A 120 -7.49 15.62 -1.58
CA ILE A 120 -7.61 15.83 -0.14
C ILE A 120 -6.85 17.08 0.25
N THR A 121 -7.21 17.69 1.38
CA THR A 121 -6.35 18.72 1.98
C THR A 121 -5.09 18.03 2.50
N PRO A 122 -3.89 18.40 2.03
CA PRO A 122 -2.66 17.77 2.50
C PRO A 122 -2.49 17.93 4.01
N PRO A 123 -2.27 16.83 4.75
CA PRO A 123 -1.87 16.90 6.15
C PRO A 123 -0.55 17.68 6.31
N PRO A 124 -0.32 18.37 7.45
CA PRO A 124 0.86 19.21 7.66
C PRO A 124 2.21 18.49 7.45
N ASP A 125 2.28 17.21 7.82
CA ASP A 125 3.50 16.40 7.75
C ASP A 125 3.64 15.61 6.44
N MET A 126 2.79 15.89 5.44
CA MET A 126 2.89 15.25 4.13
C MET A 126 4.11 15.78 3.38
N VAL A 127 4.97 14.87 2.92
CA VAL A 127 6.13 15.19 2.08
C VAL A 127 5.81 14.97 0.62
N PHE A 128 6.35 15.81 -0.26
CA PHE A 128 6.06 15.78 -1.70
C PHE A 128 7.32 15.51 -2.52
N SER A 129 7.12 14.84 -3.66
CA SER A 129 8.09 14.73 -4.75
C SER A 129 7.44 15.18 -6.05
N HIS A 130 8.21 15.81 -6.93
CA HIS A 130 7.73 16.15 -8.27
C HIS A 130 7.47 14.86 -9.07
N SER A 131 6.40 14.87 -9.87
CA SER A 131 6.01 13.78 -10.74
C SER A 131 5.81 14.29 -12.15
N ASP A 132 6.85 14.19 -12.97
CA ASP A 132 6.84 14.64 -14.36
C ASP A 132 6.00 13.69 -15.24
N PRO A 133 4.83 14.11 -15.76
CA PRO A 133 3.98 13.28 -16.61
C PRO A 133 4.56 13.03 -18.01
N PHE A 134 5.57 13.79 -18.43
CA PHE A 134 6.22 13.64 -19.74
C PHE A 134 7.42 12.69 -19.68
N ARG A 135 7.90 12.37 -18.46
CA ARG A 135 9.05 11.51 -18.24
C ARG A 135 8.77 10.05 -18.58
N SER A 136 7.59 9.56 -18.23
CA SER A 136 7.13 8.20 -18.54
C SER A 136 5.60 8.13 -18.45
N PRO A 137 4.94 7.09 -19.01
CA PRO A 137 3.50 6.91 -18.83
C PRO A 137 3.10 6.53 -17.39
N TYR A 138 4.06 6.31 -16.50
CA TYR A 138 3.86 5.88 -15.12
C TYR A 138 3.93 7.05 -14.14
N TYR A 139 3.45 6.82 -12.91
CA TYR A 139 3.68 7.77 -11.82
C TYR A 139 5.12 7.63 -11.34
N ASN A 140 5.94 8.62 -11.67
CA ASN A 140 7.33 8.68 -11.25
C ASN A 140 7.54 9.74 -10.17
N ILE A 141 8.53 9.51 -9.32
CA ILE A 141 9.01 10.46 -8.31
C ILE A 141 10.49 10.77 -8.54
N GLU A 142 10.93 11.96 -8.16
CA GLU A 142 12.34 12.34 -8.23
C GLU A 142 13.15 11.83 -7.03
N LEU A 143 13.40 10.53 -6.96
CA LEU A 143 14.32 9.97 -5.96
C LEU A 143 15.77 10.32 -6.32
N LYS A 144 16.52 10.88 -5.37
CA LYS A 144 17.94 11.22 -5.57
C LYS A 144 18.87 10.40 -4.70
N GLU A 145 18.42 9.99 -3.51
CA GLU A 145 19.27 9.29 -2.56
C GLU A 145 18.48 8.31 -1.71
N LEU A 146 19.08 7.16 -1.43
CA LEU A 146 18.67 6.27 -0.36
C LEU A 146 19.70 6.36 0.77
N ARG A 147 19.22 6.42 2.02
CA ARG A 147 20.06 6.33 3.21
C ARG A 147 19.70 5.10 4.03
N VAL A 148 20.71 4.41 4.55
CA VAL A 148 20.55 3.31 5.51
C VAL A 148 21.27 3.70 6.79
N ALA A 149 20.56 3.66 7.93
CA ALA A 149 21.08 4.15 9.21
C ALA A 149 21.66 5.58 9.13
N GLY A 150 20.97 6.45 8.40
CA GLY A 150 21.36 7.86 8.18
C GLY A 150 22.52 8.08 7.21
N LYS A 151 23.16 7.03 6.69
CA LYS A 151 24.29 7.13 5.75
C LYS A 151 23.81 6.96 4.30
N PRO A 152 24.18 7.85 3.36
CA PRO A 152 23.81 7.70 1.97
C PRO A 152 24.47 6.47 1.33
N LEU A 153 23.75 5.80 0.44
CA LEU A 153 24.34 4.75 -0.39
C LEU A 153 25.45 5.33 -1.28
N LYS A 154 26.54 4.58 -1.45
CA LYS A 154 27.68 4.97 -2.29
C LYS A 154 27.40 4.75 -3.78
N VAL A 155 26.37 5.40 -4.31
CA VAL A 155 25.96 5.33 -5.71
C VAL A 155 25.69 6.74 -6.25
N SER A 156 25.80 6.92 -7.57
CA SER A 156 25.45 8.18 -8.21
C SER A 156 23.93 8.41 -8.14
N PRO A 157 23.44 9.62 -7.79
CA PRO A 157 22.01 9.93 -7.81
C PRO A 157 21.31 9.65 -9.14
N ARG A 158 22.07 9.70 -10.25
CA ARG A 158 21.55 9.39 -11.60
C ARG A 158 21.06 7.96 -11.76
N ILE A 159 21.46 7.05 -10.86
CA ILE A 159 21.03 5.65 -10.93
C ILE A 159 19.51 5.50 -10.78
N PHE A 160 18.88 6.36 -9.99
CA PHE A 160 17.43 6.34 -9.75
C PHE A 160 16.62 7.02 -10.87
N ASP A 161 17.31 7.63 -11.83
CA ASP A 161 16.72 8.27 -13.02
C ASP A 161 16.92 7.42 -14.29
N GLY A 162 17.49 6.21 -14.18
CA GLY A 162 17.64 5.28 -15.30
C GLY A 162 16.30 4.67 -15.74
N GLY A 163 16.19 4.26 -17.01
CA GLY A 163 14.98 3.64 -17.56
C GLY A 163 13.75 4.54 -17.41
N HIS A 164 12.69 4.03 -16.78
CA HIS A 164 11.51 4.81 -16.40
C HIS A 164 11.65 5.49 -15.04
N GLY A 165 12.86 5.64 -14.50
CA GLY A 165 13.15 6.33 -13.24
C GLY A 165 12.69 5.59 -12.02
N THR A 166 12.20 6.35 -11.03
CA THR A 166 11.60 5.78 -9.83
C THR A 166 10.09 5.79 -9.96
N VAL A 167 9.53 4.65 -10.36
CA VAL A 167 8.10 4.42 -10.60
C VAL A 167 7.44 3.93 -9.32
N LEU A 168 6.28 4.49 -8.99
CA LEU A 168 5.36 3.96 -8.00
C LEU A 168 4.37 3.04 -8.70
N ASP A 169 4.30 1.79 -8.27
CA ASP A 169 3.41 0.81 -8.87
C ASP A 169 2.62 0.03 -7.81
N SER A 170 1.34 0.37 -7.69
CA SER A 170 0.38 -0.31 -6.83
C SER A 170 0.17 -1.78 -7.17
N GLY A 171 0.43 -2.19 -8.42
CA GLY A 171 0.29 -3.57 -8.89
C GLY A 171 1.49 -4.46 -8.53
N THR A 172 2.59 -3.86 -8.06
CA THR A 172 3.80 -4.58 -7.68
C THR A 172 3.84 -4.78 -6.16
N THR A 173 4.10 -6.01 -5.70
CA THR A 173 4.17 -6.33 -4.26
C THR A 173 5.40 -5.75 -3.57
N TYR A 174 6.58 -5.95 -4.16
CA TYR A 174 7.89 -5.62 -3.59
C TYR A 174 8.53 -4.40 -4.25
N ALA A 175 9.71 -3.98 -3.80
CA ALA A 175 10.49 -2.98 -4.52
C ALA A 175 11.65 -3.61 -5.29
N TYR A 176 12.04 -2.97 -6.39
CA TYR A 176 13.11 -3.42 -7.26
C TYR A 176 14.05 -2.24 -7.54
N LEU A 177 15.32 -2.39 -7.19
CA LEU A 177 16.34 -1.38 -7.41
C LEU A 177 17.27 -1.80 -8.56
N PRO A 178 17.82 -0.85 -9.33
CA PRO A 178 18.89 -1.14 -10.30
C PRO A 178 20.06 -1.86 -9.63
N GLY A 179 20.71 -2.78 -10.33
CA GLY A 179 21.67 -3.72 -9.72
C GLY A 179 22.73 -3.10 -8.80
N HIS A 180 23.37 -1.99 -9.19
CA HIS A 180 24.34 -1.31 -8.34
C HIS A 180 23.72 -0.65 -7.09
N ALA A 181 22.50 -0.11 -7.21
CA ALA A 181 21.76 0.44 -6.07
C ALA A 181 21.31 -0.67 -5.11
N PHE A 182 20.81 -1.79 -5.64
CA PHE A 182 20.45 -2.97 -4.84
C PHE A 182 21.66 -3.51 -4.07
N ALA A 183 22.80 -3.70 -4.74
CA ALA A 183 24.01 -4.19 -4.09
C ALA A 183 24.46 -3.28 -2.95
N ALA A 184 24.52 -1.96 -3.19
CA ALA A 184 24.88 -0.98 -2.17
C ALA A 184 23.88 -0.96 -1.00
N PHE A 185 22.57 -1.06 -1.29
CA PHE A 185 21.52 -1.10 -0.28
C PHE A 185 21.66 -2.35 0.59
N LYS A 186 21.77 -3.52 -0.05
CA LYS A 186 21.97 -4.82 0.61
C LYS A 186 23.17 -4.80 1.54
N ASP A 187 24.31 -4.34 1.07
CA ASP A 187 25.55 -4.33 1.85
C ASP A 187 25.44 -3.36 3.05
N ALA A 188 24.82 -2.20 2.85
CA ALA A 188 24.56 -1.25 3.92
C ALA A 188 23.59 -1.83 4.97
N LEU A 189 22.53 -2.51 4.55
CA LEU A 189 21.56 -3.14 5.45
C LEU A 189 22.20 -4.26 6.28
N ILE A 190 22.88 -5.21 5.62
CA ILE A 190 23.52 -6.37 6.28
C ILE A 190 24.53 -5.92 7.34
N LYS A 191 25.25 -4.82 7.07
CA LYS A 191 26.21 -4.25 8.02
C LYS A 191 25.54 -3.78 9.33
N GLU A 192 24.35 -3.22 9.24
CA GLU A 192 23.61 -2.69 10.39
C GLU A 192 22.78 -3.78 11.10
N THR A 193 22.60 -4.97 10.52
CA THR A 193 21.83 -6.10 11.09
C THR A 193 22.69 -7.25 11.61
N HIS A 194 23.93 -6.99 12.03
CA HIS A 194 24.92 -8.01 12.41
C HIS A 194 24.54 -8.84 13.65
N VAL A 195 23.60 -8.36 14.48
CA VAL A 195 23.09 -9.09 15.65
C VAL A 195 22.10 -10.21 15.28
N LEU A 196 21.56 -10.18 14.06
CA LEU A 196 20.59 -11.15 13.59
C LEU A 196 21.28 -12.32 12.86
N LYS A 197 20.68 -13.51 12.97
CA LYS A 197 21.19 -14.70 12.27
C LYS A 197 20.60 -14.76 10.85
N ARG A 198 21.46 -14.77 9.83
CA ARG A 198 21.04 -15.00 8.43
C ARG A 198 20.51 -16.42 8.26
N ILE A 199 19.35 -16.55 7.63
CA ILE A 199 18.69 -17.82 7.33
C ILE A 199 18.27 -17.88 5.86
N ARG A 200 17.90 -19.08 5.37
CA ARG A 200 17.34 -19.26 4.03
C ARG A 200 15.94 -18.64 3.95
N GLY A 201 15.51 -18.31 2.74
CA GLY A 201 14.15 -17.89 2.45
C GLY A 201 13.09 -18.98 2.65
N PRO A 202 11.80 -18.58 2.72
CA PRO A 202 10.70 -19.53 2.82
C PRO A 202 10.54 -20.37 1.55
N ASP A 203 10.84 -19.82 0.37
CA ASP A 203 10.85 -20.54 -0.89
C ASP A 203 12.30 -20.82 -1.33
N PRO A 204 12.73 -22.09 -1.46
CA PRO A 204 14.10 -22.42 -1.85
C PRO A 204 14.44 -22.08 -3.31
N ASN A 205 13.45 -21.73 -4.14
CA ASN A 205 13.67 -21.33 -5.54
C ASN A 205 14.20 -19.89 -5.67
N TYR A 206 14.10 -19.08 -4.61
CA TYR A 206 14.53 -17.69 -4.57
C TYR A 206 15.66 -17.49 -3.55
N ASP A 207 16.64 -16.66 -3.89
CA ASP A 207 17.75 -16.30 -2.98
C ASP A 207 17.37 -15.12 -2.08
N ASP A 208 16.34 -15.32 -1.25
CA ASP A 208 15.85 -14.29 -0.34
C ASP A 208 16.87 -13.98 0.77
N ILE A 209 16.98 -12.71 1.12
CA ILE A 209 17.84 -12.25 2.22
C ILE A 209 17.02 -12.19 3.49
N CYS A 210 17.12 -13.23 4.32
CA CYS A 210 16.31 -13.39 5.52
C CYS A 210 17.14 -13.44 6.82
N PHE A 211 16.53 -12.96 7.90
CA PHE A 211 17.12 -12.83 9.22
C PHE A 211 16.17 -13.39 10.27
N SER A 212 16.68 -14.23 11.17
CA SER A 212 15.97 -14.73 12.35
C SER A 212 16.46 -14.06 13.64
N GLY A 213 15.57 -14.01 14.64
CA GLY A 213 15.87 -13.46 15.96
C GLY A 213 15.43 -12.01 16.15
N ALA A 214 14.60 -11.46 15.26
CA ALA A 214 14.10 -10.09 15.37
C ALA A 214 12.87 -9.96 16.28
N GLY A 215 12.17 -11.07 16.58
CA GLY A 215 10.94 -11.08 17.37
C GLY A 215 9.67 -10.98 16.51
N ARG A 216 8.50 -11.27 17.10
CA ARG A 216 7.22 -11.30 16.36
C ARG A 216 6.56 -9.93 16.20
N ASP A 217 6.80 -9.04 17.16
CA ASP A 217 6.20 -7.71 17.24
C ASP A 217 6.82 -6.77 16.20
N VAL A 218 6.00 -6.28 15.27
CA VAL A 218 6.42 -5.39 14.19
C VAL A 218 6.88 -4.03 14.72
N SER A 219 6.27 -3.55 15.81
CA SER A 219 6.61 -2.25 16.40
C SER A 219 8.05 -2.23 16.92
N GLU A 220 8.56 -3.40 17.29
CA GLU A 220 9.89 -3.58 17.87
C GLU A 220 11.00 -3.83 16.85
N LEU A 221 10.67 -3.98 15.56
CA LEU A 221 11.67 -4.20 14.50
C LEU A 221 12.64 -3.04 14.36
N SER A 222 12.22 -1.82 14.73
CA SER A 222 13.07 -0.63 14.70
C SER A 222 14.27 -0.71 15.67
N LYS A 223 14.23 -1.60 16.67
CA LYS A 223 15.35 -1.86 17.58
C LYS A 223 16.46 -2.70 16.94
N THR A 224 16.16 -3.47 15.88
CA THR A 224 17.08 -4.44 15.27
C THR A 224 17.40 -4.16 13.81
N PHE A 225 16.47 -3.55 13.08
CA PHE A 225 16.66 -3.16 11.68
C PHE A 225 16.81 -1.65 11.56
N PRO A 226 17.71 -1.16 10.68
CA PRO A 226 18.00 0.26 10.57
C PRO A 226 16.88 1.01 9.87
N GLN A 227 16.67 2.26 10.28
CA GLN A 227 15.84 3.18 9.49
C GLN A 227 16.41 3.36 8.08
N VAL A 228 15.52 3.44 7.09
CA VAL A 228 15.84 3.76 5.69
C VAL A 228 15.19 5.08 5.32
N ASP A 229 15.89 5.96 4.61
CA ASP A 229 15.32 7.22 4.13
C ASP A 229 15.37 7.29 2.60
N MET A 230 14.28 7.75 1.99
CA MET A 230 14.23 8.19 0.59
C MET A 230 14.30 9.70 0.53
N VAL A 231 15.30 10.26 -0.16
CA VAL A 231 15.48 11.71 -0.32
C VAL A 231 15.10 12.10 -1.74
N PHE A 232 14.19 13.06 -1.86
CA PHE A 232 13.65 13.53 -3.12
C PHE A 232 14.42 14.73 -3.69
N GLY A 233 14.17 15.06 -4.96
CA GLY A 233 14.83 16.16 -5.70
C GLY A 233 14.73 17.54 -5.04
N ASN A 234 13.64 17.77 -4.31
CA ASN A 234 13.40 18.99 -3.53
C ASN A 234 14.04 18.97 -2.12
N GLY A 235 14.80 17.92 -1.78
CA GLY A 235 15.43 17.74 -0.47
C GLY A 235 14.51 17.22 0.64
N GLN A 236 13.21 17.07 0.37
CA GLN A 236 12.30 16.42 1.33
C GLN A 236 12.61 14.92 1.43
N LYS A 237 12.17 14.33 2.54
CA LYS A 237 12.57 12.98 2.93
C LYS A 237 11.38 12.16 3.40
N LEU A 238 11.20 10.97 2.80
CA LEU A 238 10.29 9.94 3.32
C LEU A 238 11.09 8.92 4.12
N THR A 239 10.84 8.86 5.42
CA THR A 239 11.41 7.85 6.32
C THR A 239 10.62 6.54 6.19
N LEU A 240 11.32 5.43 6.00
CA LEU A 240 10.76 4.08 5.92
C LEU A 240 11.08 3.30 7.21
N SER A 241 10.05 2.73 7.83
CA SER A 241 10.20 1.79 8.95
C SER A 241 10.51 0.39 8.42
N PRO A 242 10.94 -0.56 9.27
CA PRO A 242 11.24 -1.92 8.83
C PRO A 242 10.10 -2.62 8.08
N GLU A 243 8.84 -2.36 8.42
CA GLU A 243 7.71 -2.92 7.69
C GLU A 243 7.63 -2.49 6.21
N ASN A 244 8.29 -1.38 5.85
CA ASN A 244 8.28 -0.84 4.50
C ASN A 244 9.31 -1.48 3.55
N TYR A 245 10.23 -2.30 4.08
CA TYR A 245 11.19 -3.02 3.25
C TYR A 245 11.38 -4.48 3.68
N LEU A 246 10.65 -4.96 4.70
CA LEU A 246 10.66 -6.35 5.11
C LEU A 246 9.31 -7.05 4.88
N PHE A 247 9.35 -8.36 4.68
CA PHE A 247 8.19 -9.25 4.76
C PHE A 247 8.46 -10.41 5.74
N ARG A 248 7.40 -10.99 6.29
CA ARG A 248 7.48 -12.05 7.29
C ARG A 248 7.95 -13.37 6.65
N HIS A 249 8.82 -14.10 7.36
CA HIS A 249 9.21 -15.43 6.95
C HIS A 249 8.14 -16.46 7.34
N MET A 250 7.39 -16.99 6.37
CA MET A 250 6.22 -17.83 6.62
C MET A 250 6.49 -19.15 7.38
N LYS A 251 7.75 -19.63 7.40
CA LYS A 251 8.13 -20.90 8.05
C LYS A 251 8.89 -20.75 9.37
N VAL A 252 9.38 -19.55 9.70
CA VAL A 252 10.26 -19.34 10.87
C VAL A 252 9.75 -18.11 11.61
N SER A 253 9.19 -18.36 12.78
CA SER A 253 8.56 -17.32 13.57
C SER A 253 9.57 -16.26 14.06
N GLY A 254 9.18 -14.99 13.97
CA GLY A 254 10.06 -13.86 14.31
C GLY A 254 11.26 -13.69 13.38
N ALA A 255 11.17 -14.25 12.16
CA ALA A 255 12.13 -14.03 11.09
C ALA A 255 11.48 -13.20 9.97
N TYR A 256 12.32 -12.39 9.30
CA TYR A 256 11.91 -11.47 8.25
C TYR A 256 12.89 -11.50 7.09
N CYS A 257 12.39 -11.19 5.91
CA CYS A 257 13.14 -11.17 4.67
C CYS A 257 13.08 -9.79 4.04
N LEU A 258 14.15 -9.40 3.35
CA LEU A 258 14.20 -8.17 2.57
C LEU A 258 13.22 -8.27 1.39
N GLY A 259 12.25 -7.37 1.33
CA GLY A 259 11.31 -7.22 0.20
C GLY A 259 11.75 -6.15 -0.80
N ILE A 260 13.06 -5.98 -0.95
CA ILE A 260 13.70 -5.18 -1.99
C ILE A 260 14.59 -6.14 -2.77
N PHE A 261 14.43 -6.16 -4.09
CA PHE A 261 15.12 -7.07 -4.99
C PHE A 261 15.93 -6.30 -6.04
N GLN A 262 16.80 -7.03 -6.74
CA GLN A 262 17.46 -6.49 -7.92
C GLN A 262 16.48 -6.45 -9.09
N ASN A 263 16.40 -5.30 -9.75
CA ASN A 263 15.71 -5.19 -11.03
C ASN A 263 16.61 -5.67 -12.18
N SER A 264 16.00 -6.24 -13.21
CA SER A 264 16.70 -6.68 -14.43
C SER A 264 17.03 -5.50 -15.35
N ASP A 265 16.25 -4.42 -15.28
CA ASP A 265 16.49 -3.17 -16.00
C ASP A 265 17.05 -2.05 -15.09
N SER A 266 17.21 -0.85 -15.64
CA SER A 266 17.67 0.33 -14.91
C SER A 266 16.58 1.12 -14.19
N THR A 267 15.33 0.67 -14.24
CA THR A 267 14.18 1.31 -13.58
C THR A 267 14.21 0.97 -12.09
N THR A 268 13.86 1.95 -11.25
CA THR A 268 13.54 1.71 -9.84
C THR A 268 12.02 1.57 -9.71
N LEU A 269 11.56 0.43 -9.22
CA LEU A 269 10.14 0.14 -9.06
C LEU A 269 9.81 0.06 -7.57
N LEU A 270 8.91 0.90 -7.10
CA LEU A 270 8.48 0.95 -5.71
C LEU A 270 7.06 0.39 -5.61
N GLY A 271 6.97 -0.87 -5.16
CA GLY A 271 5.71 -1.55 -4.93
C GLY A 271 5.08 -1.27 -3.58
N GLY A 272 3.98 -1.98 -3.31
CA GLY A 272 3.13 -1.80 -2.14
C GLY A 272 3.84 -1.94 -0.79
N ILE A 273 4.91 -2.75 -0.71
CA ILE A 273 5.71 -2.88 0.51
C ILE A 273 6.21 -1.52 1.03
N VAL A 274 6.68 -0.63 0.14
CA VAL A 274 7.31 0.65 0.50
C VAL A 274 6.32 1.64 1.12
N VAL A 275 5.03 1.46 0.81
CA VAL A 275 3.95 2.41 1.13
C VAL A 275 2.96 1.87 2.16
N ARG A 276 3.24 0.73 2.82
CA ARG A 276 2.50 0.30 4.01
C ARG A 276 2.44 1.41 5.05
N ASN A 277 1.28 1.60 5.67
CA ASN A 277 1.01 2.70 6.62
C ASN A 277 1.46 4.07 6.09
N THR A 278 1.24 4.29 4.80
CA THR A 278 1.56 5.55 4.12
C THR A 278 0.41 5.89 3.18
N LEU A 279 -0.20 7.05 3.39
CA LEU A 279 -1.11 7.62 2.41
C LEU A 279 -0.27 8.22 1.28
N VAL A 280 -0.41 7.66 0.09
CA VAL A 280 0.23 8.15 -1.13
C VAL A 280 -0.81 8.90 -1.95
N THR A 281 -0.64 10.20 -2.10
CA THR A 281 -1.55 11.07 -2.86
C THR A 281 -0.92 11.40 -4.21
N TYR A 282 -1.56 10.96 -5.27
CA TYR A 282 -1.19 11.28 -6.65
C TYR A 282 -1.92 12.55 -7.06
N ASP A 283 -1.32 13.72 -6.79
CA ASP A 283 -1.87 15.04 -7.13
C ASP A 283 -1.47 15.38 -8.57
N ARG A 284 -2.22 14.80 -9.51
CA ARG A 284 -1.95 14.84 -10.94
C ARG A 284 -2.15 16.24 -11.52
N GLY A 285 -3.10 17.00 -11.00
CA GLY A 285 -3.35 18.39 -11.41
C GLY A 285 -2.21 19.35 -11.06
N ASN A 286 -1.31 18.96 -10.15
CA ASN A 286 -0.15 19.75 -9.73
C ASN A 286 1.19 19.02 -9.95
N ASP A 287 1.20 17.95 -10.75
CA ASP A 287 2.39 17.16 -11.10
C ASP A 287 3.28 16.81 -9.89
N LYS A 288 2.66 16.30 -8.82
CA LYS A 288 3.37 15.88 -7.61
C LYS A 288 2.74 14.65 -6.96
N VAL A 289 3.56 13.91 -6.24
CA VAL A 289 3.10 12.81 -5.36
C VAL A 289 3.42 13.17 -3.93
N GLY A 290 2.40 13.10 -3.06
CA GLY A 290 2.50 13.30 -1.62
C GLY A 290 2.58 11.97 -0.88
N PHE A 291 3.33 11.94 0.21
CA PHE A 291 3.47 10.81 1.12
C PHE A 291 3.23 11.26 2.54
N TRP A 292 2.31 10.61 3.24
CA TRP A 292 2.05 10.88 4.65
C TRP A 292 2.04 9.57 5.44
N LYS A 293 3.01 9.41 6.34
CA LYS A 293 3.08 8.26 7.25
C LYS A 293 1.90 8.32 8.23
N THR A 294 1.03 7.32 8.16
CA THR A 294 -0.21 7.29 8.93
C THR A 294 -0.72 5.86 9.08
N ASN A 295 -1.50 5.58 10.12
CA ASN A 295 -2.18 4.29 10.25
C ASN A 295 -3.35 4.26 9.25
N CYS A 296 -3.19 3.50 8.17
CA CYS A 296 -4.17 3.45 7.09
C CYS A 296 -5.51 2.83 7.51
N SER A 297 -5.52 2.01 8.56
CA SER A 297 -6.76 1.45 9.13
C SER A 297 -7.62 2.49 9.85
N GLU A 298 -7.04 3.63 10.21
CA GLU A 298 -7.74 4.74 10.87
C GLU A 298 -7.88 5.97 9.94
N LEU A 299 -7.62 5.79 8.64
CA LEU A 299 -7.48 6.91 7.71
C LEU A 299 -8.71 7.82 7.73
N TRP A 300 -9.92 7.25 7.63
CA TRP A 300 -11.17 8.02 7.59
C TRP A 300 -11.35 8.90 8.82
N ARG A 301 -11.09 8.36 10.02
CA ARG A 301 -11.13 9.13 11.27
C ARG A 301 -10.13 10.29 11.24
N ARG A 302 -8.93 10.06 10.70
CA ARG A 302 -7.86 11.06 10.68
C ARG A 302 -8.08 12.15 9.64
N LEU A 303 -8.67 11.83 8.49
CA LEU A 303 -9.00 12.81 7.46
C LEU A 303 -10.19 13.72 7.86
N GLN A 304 -11.05 13.26 8.77
CA GLN A 304 -12.19 14.04 9.28
C GLN A 304 -11.85 14.94 10.47
N LEU A 305 -10.67 14.80 11.09
CA LEU A 305 -10.26 15.70 12.17
C LEU A 305 -9.96 17.09 11.59
N PRO A 306 -10.65 18.17 12.04
CA PRO A 306 -10.28 19.51 11.64
C PRO A 306 -8.83 19.77 12.04
N SER A 307 -8.04 20.33 11.12
CA SER A 307 -6.71 20.84 11.44
C SER A 307 -6.84 21.84 12.59
N VAL A 308 -6.35 21.47 13.78
CA VAL A 308 -6.29 22.41 14.91
C VAL A 308 -5.33 23.53 14.48
N PRO A 309 -5.79 24.80 14.43
CA PRO A 309 -4.90 25.90 14.08
C PRO A 309 -3.75 25.97 15.10
N ALA A 310 -2.54 26.19 14.60
CA ALA A 310 -1.39 26.48 15.46
C ALA A 310 -1.74 27.64 16.41
N PRO A 311 -1.35 27.57 17.71
CA PRO A 311 -1.58 28.69 18.62
C PRO A 311 -0.91 29.95 18.05
N PRO A 312 -1.58 31.12 18.10
CA PRO A 312 -0.95 32.36 17.69
C PRO A 312 0.31 32.62 18.54
N PRO A 313 1.36 33.21 17.96
CA PRO A 313 2.58 33.51 18.71
C PRO A 313 2.25 34.45 19.86
N SER A 314 2.62 34.05 21.07
CA SER A 314 2.43 34.83 22.29
C SER A 314 3.28 36.10 22.23
N ILE A 315 2.61 37.25 22.06
CA ILE A 315 3.20 38.56 22.25
C ILE A 315 3.46 38.75 23.75
N SER A 316 4.73 38.89 24.12
CA SER A 316 5.15 39.21 25.47
C SER A 316 4.91 40.70 25.76
N SER A 317 3.91 41.00 26.57
CA SER A 317 3.81 42.29 27.26
C SER A 317 3.93 42.06 28.76
N SER A 318 5.09 42.40 29.30
CA SER A 318 5.36 42.53 30.73
C SER A 318 4.57 43.69 31.34
N ASN A 319 3.79 43.42 32.39
CA ASN A 319 3.91 44.11 33.69
C ASN A 319 2.81 43.64 34.67
N ASP A 320 3.29 42.85 35.64
CA ASP A 320 3.09 42.91 37.09
C ASP A 320 1.76 42.60 37.82
N SER A 321 1.93 41.69 38.79
CA SER A 321 1.24 41.48 40.06
C SER A 321 -0.26 41.14 40.14
N SER A 322 -0.56 39.84 40.28
CA SER A 322 -1.43 39.37 41.38
C SER A 322 -1.20 37.88 41.69
N ILE A 323 -0.98 37.59 42.97
CA ILE A 323 -0.83 36.26 43.56
C ILE A 323 -2.14 35.45 43.39
N GLY A 324 -2.06 34.21 42.90
CA GLY A 324 -3.22 33.32 42.84
C GLY A 324 -2.94 31.91 42.31
N MET A 325 -2.72 30.97 43.26
CA MET A 325 -2.85 29.50 43.19
C MET A 325 -2.05 28.66 42.16
N PRO A 326 -1.51 27.50 42.57
CA PRO A 326 -0.83 26.59 41.65
C PRO A 326 -1.83 25.89 40.71
N PRO A 327 -1.44 25.56 39.47
CA PRO A 327 -2.29 24.75 38.59
C PRO A 327 -2.42 23.35 39.18
N ARG A 328 -3.67 22.84 39.20
CA ARG A 328 -3.97 21.44 39.51
C ARG A 328 -3.25 20.54 38.51
N LEU A 329 -2.51 19.57 39.03
CA LEU A 329 -2.03 18.41 38.28
C LEU A 329 -3.21 17.76 37.57
N ALA A 330 -3.00 17.38 36.31
CA ALA A 330 -3.92 16.52 35.59
C ALA A 330 -4.09 15.20 36.36
N PRO A 331 -5.30 14.61 36.42
CA PRO A 331 -5.44 13.29 36.99
C PRO A 331 -4.74 12.29 36.07
N ASP A 332 -3.59 11.79 36.54
CA ASP A 332 -3.03 10.53 36.12
C ASP A 332 -4.03 9.41 36.42
N GLY A 333 -4.21 8.52 35.45
CA GLY A 333 -4.83 7.22 35.66
C GLY A 333 -6.34 7.17 35.52
N LEU A 334 -6.79 6.52 34.45
CA LEU A 334 -8.07 5.82 34.43
C LEU A 334 -8.12 4.86 35.64
N PRO A 335 -9.24 4.78 36.39
CA PRO A 335 -9.38 3.76 37.41
C PRO A 335 -9.45 2.39 36.74
N LEU A 336 -8.39 1.60 36.91
CA LEU A 336 -8.38 0.16 36.67
C LEU A 336 -9.25 -0.48 37.76
N ASN A 337 -10.57 -0.46 37.56
CA ASN A 337 -11.48 -1.35 38.29
C ASN A 337 -11.29 -2.76 37.73
N VAL A 338 -10.27 -3.47 38.24
CA VAL A 338 -10.14 -4.91 38.09
C VAL A 338 -11.28 -5.55 38.87
N LEU A 339 -12.36 -5.85 38.17
CA LEU A 339 -13.31 -6.86 38.63
C LEU A 339 -12.69 -8.24 38.35
N PRO A 340 -12.55 -9.15 39.34
CA PRO A 340 -12.05 -10.48 39.08
C PRO A 340 -13.14 -11.32 38.38
N GLY A 341 -12.91 -11.67 37.12
CA GLY A 341 -13.78 -12.54 36.33
C GLY A 341 -13.46 -12.47 34.84
N ALA A 342 -13.68 -13.56 34.11
CA ALA A 342 -13.65 -13.53 32.64
C ALA A 342 -14.89 -12.78 32.14
N PHE A 343 -14.68 -11.73 31.34
CA PHE A 343 -15.78 -10.98 30.73
C PHE A 343 -15.91 -11.39 29.27
N GLN A 344 -17.07 -11.89 28.89
CA GLN A 344 -17.39 -12.16 27.49
C GLN A 344 -17.73 -10.83 26.80
N ILE A 345 -16.80 -10.33 25.98
CA ILE A 345 -16.93 -9.03 25.29
C ILE A 345 -17.76 -9.17 23.99
N GLY A 346 -17.81 -10.36 23.41
CA GLY A 346 -18.58 -10.68 22.20
C GLY A 346 -18.46 -12.16 21.81
N VAL A 347 -19.20 -12.57 20.78
CA VAL A 347 -19.12 -13.91 20.17
C VAL A 347 -18.80 -13.75 18.69
N ILE A 348 -17.86 -14.55 18.21
CA ILE A 348 -17.54 -14.66 16.79
C ILE A 348 -17.98 -16.06 16.34
N THR A 349 -18.91 -16.13 15.38
CA THR A 349 -19.41 -17.39 14.84
C THR A 349 -18.80 -17.64 13.46
N PHE A 350 -18.23 -18.83 13.25
CA PHE A 350 -17.66 -19.25 11.98
C PHE A 350 -18.53 -20.33 11.35
N ASP A 351 -19.26 -19.98 10.28
CA ASP A 351 -19.94 -20.96 9.44
C ASP A 351 -18.99 -21.44 8.33
N MET A 352 -18.52 -22.68 8.43
CA MET A 352 -17.57 -23.26 7.47
C MET A 352 -18.15 -24.52 6.81
N SER A 353 -18.06 -24.58 5.47
CA SER A 353 -18.43 -25.78 4.70
C SER A 353 -17.19 -26.45 4.11
N PHE A 354 -17.04 -27.75 4.34
CA PHE A 354 -15.93 -28.53 3.78
C PHE A 354 -16.45 -29.52 2.72
N SER A 355 -15.78 -29.57 1.57
CA SER A 355 -15.96 -30.63 0.59
C SER A 355 -14.75 -31.56 0.65
N LEU A 356 -14.96 -32.79 1.11
CA LEU A 356 -13.91 -33.81 1.22
C LEU A 356 -14.03 -34.78 0.06
N ASN A 357 -12.99 -34.84 -0.78
CA ASN A 357 -12.95 -35.70 -1.96
C ASN A 357 -12.48 -37.14 -1.64
N ASN A 358 -12.29 -37.47 -0.35
CA ASN A 358 -11.78 -38.76 0.11
C ASN A 358 -12.60 -39.27 1.29
N SER A 359 -13.28 -40.40 1.11
CA SER A 359 -14.19 -41.03 2.08
C SER A 359 -13.49 -41.59 3.32
N HIS A 360 -12.16 -41.65 3.33
CA HIS A 360 -11.37 -42.16 4.47
C HIS A 360 -10.85 -41.07 5.42
N MET A 361 -10.96 -39.78 5.07
CA MET A 361 -10.59 -38.68 5.97
C MET A 361 -11.82 -38.18 6.72
N LYS A 362 -11.82 -38.36 8.05
CA LYS A 362 -12.73 -37.64 8.93
C LYS A 362 -12.01 -36.38 9.45
N PRO A 363 -12.52 -35.17 9.19
CA PRO A 363 -11.94 -33.94 9.72
C PRO A 363 -12.13 -33.93 11.24
N ASN A 364 -11.10 -33.50 11.96
CA ASN A 364 -11.16 -33.30 13.40
C ASN A 364 -11.57 -31.85 13.68
N PHE A 365 -12.88 -31.61 13.77
CA PHE A 365 -13.41 -30.25 13.92
C PHE A 365 -13.03 -29.61 15.26
N THR A 366 -12.81 -30.40 16.31
CA THR A 366 -12.35 -29.92 17.61
C THR A 366 -10.92 -29.40 17.55
N GLU A 367 -10.02 -30.11 16.87
CA GLU A 367 -8.65 -29.63 16.69
C GLU A 367 -8.60 -28.38 15.80
N LEU A 368 -9.51 -28.28 14.83
CA LEU A 368 -9.64 -27.10 13.99
C LEU A 368 -10.17 -25.89 14.77
N SER A 369 -11.17 -26.07 15.63
CA SER A 369 -11.70 -24.98 16.48
C SER A 369 -10.65 -24.49 17.46
N GLU A 370 -9.91 -25.40 18.10
CA GLU A 370 -8.80 -25.08 19.00
C GLU A 370 -7.71 -24.27 18.28
N PHE A 371 -7.37 -24.63 17.04
CA PHE A 371 -6.42 -23.87 16.22
C PHE A 371 -6.92 -22.46 15.91
N ILE A 372 -8.19 -22.33 15.52
CA ILE A 372 -8.80 -21.02 15.22
C ILE A 372 -8.83 -20.15 16.48
N ALA A 373 -9.26 -20.71 17.61
CA ALA A 373 -9.29 -20.01 18.90
C ALA A 373 -7.89 -19.56 19.34
N HIS A 374 -6.87 -20.42 19.18
CA HIS A 374 -5.48 -20.11 19.49
C HIS A 374 -4.92 -18.98 18.61
N GLU A 375 -5.15 -19.01 17.30
CA GLU A 375 -4.69 -17.94 16.39
C GLU A 375 -5.37 -16.60 16.66
N LEU A 376 -6.65 -16.63 17.07
CA LEU A 376 -7.43 -15.42 17.39
C LEU A 376 -7.26 -14.94 18.84
N GLN A 377 -6.59 -15.73 19.70
CA GLN A 377 -6.44 -15.46 21.14
C GLN A 377 -7.78 -15.28 21.85
N VAL A 378 -8.76 -16.13 21.52
CA VAL A 378 -10.09 -16.16 22.15
C VAL A 378 -10.32 -17.52 22.82
N ASP A 379 -11.26 -17.57 23.78
CA ASP A 379 -11.69 -18.84 24.38
C ASP A 379 -12.58 -19.63 23.40
N ASP A 380 -12.35 -20.94 23.27
CA ASP A 380 -13.25 -21.84 22.54
C ASP A 380 -14.45 -22.18 23.42
N ILE A 381 -15.65 -21.80 22.98
CA ILE A 381 -16.87 -21.93 23.78
C ILE A 381 -17.71 -23.13 23.33
N GLU A 382 -17.64 -23.57 22.07
CA GLU A 382 -18.38 -24.74 21.53
C GLU A 382 -18.05 -24.99 20.03
N VAL A 383 -18.08 -26.26 19.61
CA VAL A 383 -17.87 -26.74 18.21
C VAL A 383 -19.15 -27.29 17.61
#